data_AF-A0A1H6TK18-F1
#
_entry.id   AF-A0A1H6TK18-F1
#
_cell.length_a   1.000
_cell.length_b   1.000
_cell.length_c   1.000
_cell.angle_alpha   90.00
_cell.angle_beta   90.00
_cell.angle_gamma   90.00
#
_symmetry.space_group_name_H-M   'P 1'
#
loop_
_entity.id
_entity.type
_entity.pdbx_description
1 polymer ?
#
loop_
_entity_poly.entity_id
_entity_poly.type
_entity_poly.pdbx_seq_one_letter_code
_entity_poly.pdbx_strand_id
1 'polypeptide(L)' 'MLIDNVYVTIEDGQLEKSEIQYYIKKIKKHSKGKELKSIDFKLTDDYVDLRYAFHSIPFERIRRVNITTFNSNRCVV' A
#
# COMPACT_ATOMS: atom_id res chain seq x y z
N MET A 1 -8.16 -12.49 4.58
CA MET A 1 -9.34 -11.98 5.33
C MET A 1 -9.32 -10.46 5.37
N LEU A 2 -10.43 -9.80 5.74
CA LEU A 2 -10.52 -8.33 5.79
C LEU A 2 -10.78 -7.87 7.23
N ILE A 3 -9.91 -7.01 7.77
CA ILE A 3 -9.97 -6.49 9.13
C ILE A 3 -9.70 -4.98 9.07
N ASP A 4 -10.58 -4.15 9.64
CA ASP A 4 -10.46 -2.69 9.64
C ASP A 4 -10.19 -2.08 8.26
N ASN A 5 -10.86 -2.62 7.23
CA ASN A 5 -10.70 -2.24 5.82
C ASN A 5 -9.29 -2.51 5.24
N VAL A 6 -8.51 -3.37 5.89
CA VAL A 6 -7.19 -3.84 5.46
C VAL A 6 -7.28 -5.30 5.05
N TYR A 7 -6.72 -5.64 3.90
CA TYR A 7 -6.58 -7.02 3.46
C TYR A 7 -5.45 -7.69 4.23
N VAL A 8 -5.75 -8.79 4.93
CA VAL A 8 -4.81 -9.56 5.74
C VAL A 8 -4.62 -10.95 5.14
N THR A 9 -3.38 -11.30 4.85
CA THR A 9 -2.97 -12.66 4.47
C THR A 9 -2.04 -13.20 5.54
N ILE A 10 -2.17 -14.49 5.87
CA ILE A 10 -1.28 -15.17 6.81
C ILE A 10 -0.74 -16.40 6.06
N GLU A 11 0.59 -16.46 5.93
CA GLU A 11 1.34 -17.59 5.41
C GLU A 11 1.90 -18.40 6.59
N ASP A 12 1.84 -19.73 6.46
CA ASP A 12 2.48 -20.69 7.36
C ASP A 12 2.04 -20.62 8.83
N GLY A 13 0.72 -20.48 9.08
CA GLY A 13 0.15 -20.67 10.42
C GLY A 13 -1.13 -19.90 10.68
N GLN A 14 -1.38 -19.60 11.96
CA GLN A 14 -2.51 -18.82 12.42
C GLN A 14 -2.03 -17.76 13.42
N LEU A 15 -2.58 -16.55 13.28
CA LEU A 15 -2.41 -15.46 14.25
C LEU A 15 -3.75 -15.14 14.88
N GLU A 16 -3.73 -14.77 16.15
CA GLU A 16 -4.94 -14.27 16.79
C GLU A 16 -5.36 -12.91 16.22
N LYS A 17 -6.67 -12.67 16.19
CA LYS A 17 -7.22 -11.39 15.72
C LYS A 17 -6.71 -10.20 16.54
N SER A 18 -6.48 -10.41 17.84
CA SER A 18 -5.93 -9.43 18.78
C SER A 18 -4.54 -8.95 18.36
N GLU A 19 -3.65 -9.87 18.00
CA GLU A 19 -2.29 -9.58 17.54
C GLU A 19 -2.29 -8.87 16.19
N ILE A 20 -3.14 -9.32 15.26
CA ILE A 20 -3.27 -8.69 13.95
C ILE A 20 -3.72 -7.23 14.08
N GLN A 21 -4.70 -6.96 14.95
CA GLN A 21 -5.13 -5.60 15.26
C GLN A 21 -4.02 -4.77 15.89
N TYR A 22 -3.23 -5.36 16.80
CA TYR A 22 -2.07 -4.70 17.38
C TYR A 22 -1.08 -4.24 16.30
N TYR A 23 -0.72 -5.12 15.36
CA TYR A 23 0.19 -4.79 14.26
C TYR A 23 -0.39 -3.75 13.32
N ILE A 24 -1.65 -3.87 12.93
CA ILE A 24 -2.35 -2.86 12.09
C ILE A 24 -2.32 -1.49 12.78
N LYS A 25 -2.63 -1.42 14.07
CA LYS A 25 -2.63 -0.17 14.85
C LYS A 25 -1.22 0.43 14.95
N LYS A 26 -0.20 -0.40 15.17
CA LYS A 26 1.20 0.02 15.20
C LYS A 26 1.62 0.61 13.86
N ILE A 27 1.33 -0.06 12.75
CA ILE A 27 1.65 0.43 11.40
C ILE A 27 0.93 1.74 11.10
N LYS A 28 -0.39 1.84 11.39
CA LYS A 28 -1.16 3.08 11.22
C LYS A 28 -0.59 4.25 12.04
N LYS A 29 -0.09 4.00 13.25
CA LYS A 29 0.56 5.01 14.09
C LYS A 29 1.87 5.53 13.46
N HIS A 30 2.65 4.64 12.84
CA HIS A 30 3.92 5.00 12.22
C HIS A 30 3.80 5.53 10.78
N SER A 31 2.67 5.29 10.10
CA SER A 31 2.49 5.60 8.67
C SER A 31 2.19 7.07 8.34
N LYS A 32 2.22 7.97 9.32
CA LYS A 32 2.03 9.43 9.17
C LYS A 32 0.77 9.80 8.35
N GLY A 33 -0.34 9.10 8.56
CA GLY A 33 -1.61 9.37 7.87
C GLY A 33 -1.79 8.65 6.52
N LYS A 34 -0.87 7.77 6.11
CA LYS A 34 -1.12 6.88 4.97
C LYS A 34 -2.09 5.77 5.34
N GLU A 35 -3.07 5.53 4.47
CA GLU A 35 -4.04 4.45 4.63
C GLU A 35 -3.43 3.10 4.24
N LEU A 36 -3.44 2.15 5.18
CA LEU A 36 -2.96 0.79 4.95
C LEU A 36 -3.93 0.05 4.03
N LYS A 37 -3.42 -0.58 2.97
CA LYS A 37 -4.21 -1.33 1.97
C LYS A 37 -4.20 -2.82 2.28
N SER A 38 -3.00 -3.39 2.43
CA SER A 38 -2.82 -4.81 2.70
C SER A 38 -1.65 -5.06 3.63
N ILE A 39 -1.72 -6.18 4.33
CA ILE A 39 -0.65 -6.72 5.14
C ILE A 39 -0.60 -8.25 4.99
N ASP A 40 0.59 -8.76 4.74
CA ASP A 40 0.88 -10.17 4.65
C ASP A 40 1.83 -10.51 5.81
N PHE A 41 1.40 -11.47 6.61
CA PHE A 41 2.17 -12.03 7.72
C PHE A 41 2.75 -13.36 7.24
N LYS A 42 4.07 -13.52 7.33
CA LYS A 42 4.72 -14.80 7.14
C LYS A 42 5.34 -15.25 8.45
N LEU A 43 4.78 -16.32 9.01
CA LEU A 43 5.25 -16.93 10.25
C LEU A 43 6.45 -17.83 9.90
N THR A 44 7.60 -17.57 10.50
CA THR A 44 8.79 -18.43 10.43
C THR A 44 9.11 -18.89 11.85
N ASP A 45 9.95 -19.92 12.00
CA ASP A 45 10.26 -20.54 13.29
C ASP A 45 10.69 -19.54 14.39
N ASP A 46 11.47 -18.52 14.03
CA ASP A 46 12.02 -17.54 15.00
C ASP A 46 11.48 -16.11 14.84
N TYR A 47 10.82 -15.79 13.72
CA TYR A 47 10.44 -14.40 13.38
C TYR A 47 9.14 -14.33 12.58
N VAL A 48 8.49 -13.16 12.63
CA VAL A 48 7.33 -12.84 11.79
C VAL A 48 7.70 -11.78 10.78
N ASP A 49 7.65 -12.15 9.51
CA ASP A 49 7.85 -11.25 8.39
C ASP A 49 6.56 -10.48 8.10
N LEU A 50 6.66 -9.15 8.12
CA LEU A 50 5.54 -8.23 7.87
C LEU A 50 5.75 -7.52 6.53
N ARG A 51 4.94 -7.87 5.54
CA ARG A 51 4.90 -7.16 4.25
C ARG A 51 3.62 -6.35 4.18
N TYR A 52 3.69 -5.07 3.84
CA TYR A 52 2.48 -4.26 3.76
C TYR A 52 2.55 -3.20 2.66
N ALA A 53 1.39 -2.87 2.12
CA ALA A 53 1.21 -1.85 1.10
C ALA A 53 0.25 -0.77 1.59
N PHE A 54 0.53 0.49 1.23
CA PHE A 54 -0.38 1.61 1.46
C PHE A 54 -1.16 1.95 0.21
N HIS A 55 -2.33 2.57 0.38
CA HIS A 55 -3.01 3.21 -0.72
C HIS A 55 -2.13 4.32 -1.31
N SER A 56 -2.16 4.44 -2.64
CA SER A 56 -1.56 5.58 -3.33
C SER A 56 -2.25 6.84 -2.85
N ILE A 57 -1.46 7.82 -2.40
CA ILE A 57 -1.98 9.16 -2.18
C ILE A 57 -2.37 9.70 -3.56
N PRO A 58 -3.64 10.01 -3.81
CA PRO A 58 -4.04 10.60 -5.09
C PRO A 58 -3.30 11.93 -5.23
N PHE A 59 -2.45 12.05 -6.25
CA PHE A 59 -1.78 13.30 -6.55
C PHE A 59 -2.24 13.77 -7.93
N GLU A 60 -2.70 15.01 -8.00
CA GLU A 60 -2.95 15.67 -9.25
C GLU A 60 -1.62 16.25 -9.76
N ARG A 61 -1.14 15.77 -10.91
CA ARG A 61 0.06 16.33 -11.55
C ARG A 61 -0.35 17.38 -12.57
N ILE A 62 -0.37 18.63 -12.15
CA ILE A 62 -0.55 19.76 -13.07
C ILE A 62 0.80 20.06 -13.75
N ARG A 63 0.86 19.94 -15.08
CA ARG A 63 2.04 20.28 -15.88
C ARG A 63 1.66 21.30 -16.97
N ARG A 64 2.41 22.40 -17.06
CA ARG A 64 2.38 23.28 -18.23
C ARG A 64 3.28 22.68 -19.31
N VAL A 65 2.71 22.29 -20.44
CA VAL A 65 3.45 21.81 -21.62
C VAL A 65 3.63 22.99 -22.57
N ASN A 66 4.85 23.21 -23.06
CA ASN A 66 5.11 24.28 -24.00
C ASN A 66 4.66 23.83 -25.41
N ILE A 67 3.77 24.60 -26.04
CA ILE A 67 3.27 24.34 -27.39
C ILE A 67 4.39 24.35 -28.44
N THR A 68 5.50 25.05 -28.21
CA THR A 68 6.64 25.08 -29.14
C THR A 68 7.39 23.74 -29.22
N THR A 69 7.16 22.81 -28.28
CA THR A 69 7.69 21.44 -28.33
C THR A 69 6.74 20.46 -29.02
N PHE A 70 5.64 20.94 -29.58
CA PHE A 70 4.71 20.16 -30.40
C PHE A 70 5.40 19.85 -31.75
N ASN A 71 6.08 18.70 -31.80
CA ASN A 71 6.71 18.22 -33.01
C ASN A 71 5.60 17.79 -33.99
N SER A 72 5.42 18.52 -35.08
CA SER A 72 4.35 18.37 -36.07
C SER A 72 4.28 16.99 -36.72
N ASN A 73 5.30 16.15 -36.53
CA ASN A 73 5.39 14.80 -37.12
C ASN A 73 4.61 13.71 -36.35
N ARG A 74 3.85 14.06 -35.30
CA ARG A 74 3.09 13.09 -34.48
C ARG A 74 1.58 13.08 -34.70
N CYS A 75 1.06 13.90 -35.60
CA CYS A 75 -0.33 13.82 -36.05
C CYS A 75 -0.35 13.45 -37.54
N VAL A 76 -0.27 12.15 -37.82
CA VAL A 76 -0.69 11.63 -39.13
C VAL A 76 -2.21 11.49 -39.04
N VAL A 77 -2.90 12.29 -39.86
CA VAL A 77 -4.34 12.14 -40.18
C VAL A 77 -4.53 10.89 -41.02
#